data_AF-A0A928WCP0-F1
#
_entry.id   AF-A0A928WCP0-F1
#
_cell.length_a   1.000
_cell.length_b   1.000
_cell.length_c   1.000
_cell.angle_alpha   90.00
_cell.angle_beta   90.00
_cell.angle_gamma   90.00
#
_symmetry.space_group_name_H-M   'P 1'
#
loop_
_entity.id
_entity.type
_entity.pdbx_description
1 polymer ?
#
loop_
_entity_poly.entity_id
_entity_poly.type
_entity_poly.pdbx_seq_one_letter_code
_entity_poly.pdbx_strand_id
1 'polypeptide(L)'
;MYKNSSTWVNGLIQGANNTVNNIFHTGHEVVASITYLMRSLIPSSIQNNTNLLEVQNKYKVSLERLKIEQEVLKHQIETDGKLIELRNKEIELQKKALDLQQRFLSYKLSLIRQHHAENVQLKLQEFQNHWDVHRLPFSLSREETQKLFFPRIDRFWILLSPPKIENNIPEFRSLYAKVEDKIGSVIKKYYSTASDLYPVGFRQIFARPIDKIQAVHARDLLDPVPTLILSSIITEREVYMTLTLPNSVYSNNSGSDDKQISLPSWDWEQIKASLESTAPNSKENIHSIKELIAIIHAILAIYFCDVYCLSIDPYHTPKFFDFLQDSEFPEAFQKWVEPYQNSLLQLQESLRIKISSSNNTNNIGINNWKYTPAILTAIGVIFLLGMCNSISSHNSSEVEAVNASKKVAKISRNSGKSGVIKANYSGYTGVVLRVSPSIKAKEVSKLPNDEDVTLWELSDDGQWRKVTTNDGLSGWVWAKSVREKK
;
A
#
# COMPACT_ATOMS: atom_id res chain seq x y z
N MET A 1 -29.36 4.59 12.63
CA MET A 1 -28.60 5.17 13.75
C MET A 1 -27.94 6.52 13.43
N TYR A 2 -28.47 7.32 12.50
CA TYR A 2 -28.01 8.69 12.20
C TYR A 2 -29.22 9.62 12.00
N LYS A 3 -30.02 9.83 13.06
CA LYS A 3 -31.11 10.81 13.07
C LYS A 3 -31.06 11.80 14.25
N ASN A 4 -30.03 11.72 15.10
CA ASN A 4 -29.96 12.48 16.34
C ASN A 4 -28.86 13.57 16.39
N SER A 5 -28.05 13.75 15.34
CA SER A 5 -27.01 14.80 15.34
C SER A 5 -27.51 16.18 14.93
N SER A 6 -28.56 16.28 14.12
CA SER A 6 -29.12 17.58 13.71
C SER A 6 -29.95 18.25 14.82
N THR A 7 -30.63 17.47 15.66
CA THR A 7 -31.39 17.96 16.81
C THR A 7 -30.48 18.47 17.93
N TRP A 8 -29.31 17.85 18.13
CA TRP A 8 -28.33 18.29 19.13
C TRP A 8 -27.62 19.58 18.72
N VAL A 9 -27.24 19.72 17.44
CA VAL A 9 -26.60 20.95 16.92
C VAL A 9 -27.59 22.11 16.85
N ASN A 10 -28.85 21.87 16.46
CA ASN A 10 -29.89 22.91 16.50
C ASN A 10 -30.25 23.32 17.94
N GLY A 11 -30.19 22.39 18.90
CA GLY A 11 -30.35 22.68 20.34
C GLY A 11 -29.23 23.54 20.90
N LEU A 12 -27.98 23.32 20.48
CA LEU A 12 -26.83 24.15 20.85
C LEU A 12 -26.89 25.55 20.24
N ILE A 13 -27.35 25.68 18.98
CA ILE A 13 -27.51 26.98 18.31
C ILE A 13 -28.66 27.78 18.92
N GLN A 14 -29.79 27.14 19.28
CA GLN A 14 -30.86 27.83 20.01
C GLN A 14 -30.48 28.16 21.45
N GLY A 15 -29.72 27.29 22.13
CA GLY A 15 -29.18 27.57 23.46
C GLY A 15 -28.22 28.77 23.44
N ALA A 16 -27.33 28.84 22.45
CA ALA A 16 -26.42 29.98 22.27
C ALA A 16 -27.18 31.28 21.97
N ASN A 17 -28.17 31.25 21.08
CA ASN A 17 -28.97 32.44 20.75
C ASN A 17 -29.82 32.95 21.93
N ASN A 18 -30.38 32.06 22.75
CA ASN A 18 -31.12 32.45 23.96
C ASN A 18 -30.19 33.00 25.05
N THR A 19 -28.97 32.46 25.17
CA THR A 19 -27.97 32.94 26.14
C THR A 19 -27.45 34.32 25.73
N VAL A 20 -27.20 34.53 24.43
CA VAL A 20 -26.79 35.83 23.88
C VAL A 20 -27.91 36.87 24.02
N ASN A 21 -29.16 36.53 23.72
CA ASN A 21 -30.30 37.45 23.91
C ASN A 21 -30.56 37.80 25.39
N ASN A 22 -30.38 36.87 26.32
CA ASN A 22 -30.47 37.15 27.76
C ASN A 22 -29.32 38.03 28.27
N ILE A 23 -28.10 37.87 27.72
CA ILE A 23 -26.96 38.75 28.02
C ILE A 23 -27.20 40.17 27.46
N PHE A 24 -27.82 40.30 26.28
CA PHE A 24 -28.17 41.61 25.72
C PHE A 24 -29.32 42.31 26.46
N HIS A 25 -30.34 41.57 26.93
CA HIS A 25 -31.44 42.15 27.71
C HIS A 25 -30.97 42.61 29.10
N THR A 26 -30.17 41.79 29.80
CA THR A 26 -29.58 42.16 31.10
C THR A 26 -28.57 43.31 30.97
N GLY A 27 -27.81 43.37 29.87
CA GLY A 27 -26.92 44.50 29.58
C GLY A 27 -27.65 45.83 29.40
N HIS A 28 -28.79 45.83 28.69
CA HIS A 28 -29.59 47.05 28.49
C HIS A 28 -30.27 47.53 29.78
N GLU A 29 -30.76 46.62 30.63
CA GLU A 29 -31.35 46.96 31.94
C GLU A 29 -30.32 47.44 32.96
N VAL A 30 -29.11 46.86 32.95
CA VAL A 30 -28.00 47.31 33.80
C VAL A 30 -27.50 48.68 33.34
N VAL A 31 -27.37 48.93 32.04
CA VAL A 31 -26.98 50.25 31.51
C VAL A 31 -28.05 51.32 31.78
N ALA A 32 -29.34 50.98 31.68
CA ALA A 32 -30.45 51.88 32.02
C ALA A 32 -30.50 52.18 33.54
N SER A 33 -30.25 51.19 34.38
CA SER A 33 -30.19 51.34 35.84
C SER A 33 -28.99 52.19 36.28
N ILE A 34 -27.82 52.02 35.63
CA ILE A 34 -26.62 52.83 35.87
C ILE A 34 -26.81 54.27 35.37
N THR A 35 -27.50 54.49 34.25
CA THR A 35 -27.80 55.87 33.79
C THR A 35 -28.81 56.58 34.69
N TYR A 36 -29.78 55.86 35.27
CA TYR A 36 -30.71 56.43 36.25
C TYR A 36 -30.00 56.78 37.57
N LEU A 37 -29.13 55.88 38.07
CA LEU A 37 -28.34 56.10 39.29
C LEU A 37 -27.30 57.23 39.13
N MET A 38 -26.67 57.34 37.96
CA MET A 38 -25.72 58.43 37.67
C MET A 38 -26.41 59.80 37.50
N ARG A 39 -27.69 59.83 37.10
CA ARG A 39 -28.44 61.09 36.97
C ARG A 39 -28.92 61.63 38.32
N SER A 40 -29.09 60.77 39.33
CA SER A 40 -29.47 61.16 40.69
C SER A 40 -28.31 61.60 41.60
N LEU A 41 -27.06 61.47 41.16
CA LEU A 41 -25.86 61.68 42.00
C LEU A 41 -24.97 62.85 41.56
N ILE A 42 -25.49 63.86 40.85
CA ILE A 42 -24.70 65.05 40.46
C ILE A 42 -25.13 66.27 41.29
N PRO A 43 -24.33 66.70 42.30
CA PRO A 43 -24.44 68.01 42.90
C PRO A 43 -24.03 69.10 41.90
N SER A 44 -24.80 70.18 41.86
CA SER A 44 -24.53 71.39 41.10
C SER A 44 -23.37 72.18 41.68
N SER A 45 -22.14 71.95 41.21
CA SER A 45 -21.04 72.91 41.29
C SER A 45 -19.94 72.60 40.26
N ILE A 46 -19.64 73.60 39.43
CA ILE A 46 -18.78 73.55 38.25
C ILE A 46 -17.29 73.50 38.64
N GLN A 47 -16.54 72.53 38.11
CA GLN A 47 -15.16 72.70 37.61
C GLN A 47 -14.77 71.46 36.77
N ASN A 48 -14.11 71.71 35.62
CA ASN A 48 -13.64 70.76 34.59
C ASN A 48 -14.65 70.34 33.49
N ASN A 49 -15.07 71.31 32.67
CA ASN A 49 -15.71 71.06 31.37
C ASN A 49 -14.83 70.22 30.41
N THR A 50 -13.50 70.19 30.61
CA THR A 50 -12.56 69.37 29.83
C THR A 50 -12.66 67.88 30.15
N ASN A 51 -12.79 67.50 31.42
CA ASN A 51 -12.87 66.10 31.84
C ASN A 51 -14.20 65.45 31.42
N LEU A 52 -15.31 66.21 31.45
CA LEU A 52 -16.61 65.72 31.01
C LEU A 52 -16.63 65.46 29.48
N LEU A 53 -15.99 66.35 28.71
CA LEU A 53 -15.87 66.23 27.26
C LEU A 53 -14.95 65.05 26.86
N GLU A 54 -13.86 64.83 27.59
CA GLU A 54 -12.98 63.67 27.40
C GLU A 54 -13.68 62.35 27.68
N VAL A 55 -14.48 62.26 28.76
CA VAL A 55 -15.27 61.06 29.07
C VAL A 55 -16.33 60.81 28.01
N GLN A 56 -17.01 61.85 27.52
CA GLN A 56 -17.99 61.74 26.43
C GLN A 56 -17.34 61.29 25.12
N ASN A 57 -16.17 61.84 24.78
CA ASN A 57 -15.41 61.45 23.59
C ASN A 57 -14.91 60.00 23.69
N LYS A 58 -14.41 59.58 24.86
CA LYS A 58 -13.98 58.20 25.09
C LYS A 58 -15.15 57.22 24.96
N TYR A 59 -16.32 57.56 25.49
CA TYR A 59 -17.54 56.76 25.33
C TYR A 59 -17.98 56.65 23.86
N LYS A 60 -17.92 57.76 23.11
CA LYS A 60 -18.23 57.77 21.68
C LYS A 60 -17.28 56.87 20.87
N VAL A 61 -15.98 56.94 21.16
CA VAL A 61 -14.97 56.06 20.53
C VAL A 61 -15.20 54.60 20.89
N SER A 62 -15.56 54.29 22.13
CA SER A 62 -15.91 52.92 22.55
C SER A 62 -17.15 52.39 21.83
N LEU A 63 -18.18 53.22 21.64
CA LEU A 63 -19.38 52.83 20.87
C LEU A 63 -19.06 52.59 19.39
N GLU A 64 -18.22 53.43 18.78
CA GLU A 64 -17.78 53.22 17.39
C GLU A 64 -16.94 51.95 17.24
N ARG A 65 -16.05 51.64 18.19
CA ARG A 65 -15.30 50.37 18.21
C ARG A 65 -16.22 49.16 18.30
N LEU A 66 -17.22 49.19 19.18
CA LEU A 66 -18.18 48.09 19.33
C LEU A 66 -19.01 47.86 18.06
N LYS A 67 -19.38 48.93 17.34
CA LYS A 67 -20.07 48.81 16.04
C LYS A 67 -19.19 48.15 15.00
N ILE A 68 -17.92 48.55 14.91
CA ILE A 68 -16.96 47.93 13.98
C ILE A 68 -16.77 46.44 14.33
N GLU A 69 -16.63 46.11 15.61
CA GLU A 69 -16.49 44.72 16.06
C GLU A 69 -17.72 43.87 15.74
N GLN A 70 -18.93 44.43 15.89
CA GLN A 70 -20.17 43.76 15.48
C GLN A 70 -20.24 43.53 13.97
N GLU A 71 -19.82 44.49 13.14
CA GLU A 71 -19.79 44.32 11.69
C GLU A 71 -18.75 43.28 11.26
N VAL A 72 -17.58 43.27 11.89
CA VAL A 72 -16.54 42.24 11.67
C VAL A 72 -17.06 40.86 12.04
N LEU A 73 -17.70 40.70 13.20
CA LEU A 73 -18.29 39.42 13.61
C LEU A 73 -19.40 38.98 12.67
N LYS A 74 -20.26 39.90 12.21
CA LYS A 74 -21.31 39.60 11.24
C LYS A 74 -20.74 39.13 9.91
N HIS A 75 -19.69 39.81 9.42
CA HIS A 75 -18.99 39.38 8.21
C HIS A 75 -18.32 38.01 8.40
N GLN A 76 -17.73 37.75 9.56
CA GLN A 76 -17.11 36.46 9.88
C GLN A 76 -18.14 35.31 9.88
N ILE A 77 -19.30 35.52 10.50
CA ILE A 77 -20.40 34.54 10.50
C ILE A 77 -20.89 34.28 9.07
N GLU A 78 -20.97 35.30 8.23
CA GLU A 78 -21.38 35.14 6.83
C GLU A 78 -20.34 34.36 6.01
N THR A 79 -19.04 34.63 6.21
CA THR A 79 -17.96 33.88 5.54
C THR A 79 -17.92 32.43 5.98
N ASP A 80 -18.09 32.18 7.29
CA ASP A 80 -18.11 30.83 7.84
C ASP A 80 -19.34 30.05 7.35
N GLY A 81 -20.50 30.72 7.23
CA GLY A 81 -21.70 30.14 6.64
C GLY A 81 -21.50 29.70 5.19
N LYS A 82 -20.88 30.56 4.36
CA LYS A 82 -20.51 30.23 2.97
C LYS A 82 -19.52 29.07 2.89
N LEU A 83 -18.54 29.02 3.80
CA LEU A 83 -17.56 27.94 3.85
C LEU A 83 -18.21 26.59 4.20
N ILE A 84 -19.13 26.57 5.16
CA ILE A 84 -19.90 25.37 5.53
C ILE A 84 -20.75 24.89 4.35
N GLU A 85 -21.41 25.81 3.63
CA GLU A 85 -22.19 25.47 2.44
C GLU A 85 -21.33 24.85 1.33
N LEU A 86 -20.17 25.46 1.03
CA LEU A 86 -19.22 24.92 0.06
C LEU A 86 -18.73 23.53 0.46
N ARG A 87 -18.41 23.32 1.75
CA ARG A 87 -17.98 22.02 2.26
C ARG A 87 -19.07 20.97 2.17
N ASN A 88 -20.33 21.34 2.44
CA ASN A 88 -21.47 20.44 2.27
C ASN A 88 -21.67 20.06 0.80
N LYS A 89 -21.52 21.03 -0.11
CA LYS A 89 -21.58 20.80 -1.56
C LYS A 89 -20.44 19.89 -2.04
N GLU A 90 -19.24 20.08 -1.52
CA GLU A 90 -18.09 19.22 -1.80
C GLU A 90 -18.37 17.76 -1.37
N ILE A 91 -18.86 17.56 -0.14
CA ILE A 91 -19.24 16.24 0.36
C ILE A 91 -20.34 15.60 -0.51
N GLU A 92 -21.32 16.38 -0.97
CA GLU A 92 -22.38 15.87 -1.85
C GLU A 92 -21.83 15.45 -3.22
N LEU A 93 -20.93 16.25 -3.80
CA LEU A 93 -20.25 15.91 -5.06
C LEU A 93 -19.39 14.65 -4.92
N GLN A 94 -18.65 14.51 -3.81
CA GLN A 94 -17.87 13.29 -3.53
C GLN A 94 -18.76 12.06 -3.43
N LYS A 95 -19.92 12.15 -2.77
CA LYS A 95 -20.88 11.03 -2.71
C LYS A 95 -21.42 10.65 -4.09
N LYS A 96 -21.77 11.64 -4.93
CA LYS A 96 -22.22 11.39 -6.31
C LYS A 96 -21.13 10.74 -7.16
N ALA A 97 -19.89 11.19 -7.02
CA ALA A 97 -18.75 10.59 -7.72
C ALA A 97 -18.53 9.12 -7.32
N LEU A 98 -18.60 8.82 -6.02
CA LEU A 98 -18.50 7.45 -5.51
C LEU A 98 -19.62 6.54 -6.03
N ASP A 99 -20.87 7.01 -6.03
CA ASP A 99 -22.02 6.26 -6.55
C ASP A 99 -21.87 5.97 -8.06
N LEU A 100 -21.44 6.97 -8.84
CA LEU A 100 -21.16 6.78 -10.26
C LEU A 100 -20.04 5.76 -10.49
N GLN A 101 -18.96 5.82 -9.70
CA GLN A 101 -17.87 4.86 -9.79
C GLN A 101 -18.36 3.43 -9.49
N GLN A 102 -19.13 3.23 -8.42
CA GLN A 102 -19.69 1.93 -8.08
C GLN A 102 -20.60 1.38 -9.18
N ARG A 103 -21.47 2.23 -9.75
CA ARG A 103 -22.34 1.83 -10.88
C ARG A 103 -21.53 1.45 -12.10
N PHE A 104 -20.52 2.25 -12.47
CA PHE A 104 -19.63 1.94 -13.58
C PHE A 104 -18.90 0.60 -13.38
N LEU A 105 -18.38 0.34 -12.18
CA LEU A 105 -17.74 -0.93 -11.85
C LEU A 105 -18.71 -2.10 -11.96
N SER A 106 -19.92 -1.97 -11.41
CA SER A 106 -20.95 -3.02 -11.51
C SER A 106 -21.32 -3.32 -12.97
N TYR A 107 -21.41 -2.28 -13.80
CA TYR A 107 -21.68 -2.43 -15.23
C TYR A 107 -20.51 -3.11 -15.96
N LYS A 108 -19.27 -2.68 -15.70
CA LYS A 108 -18.07 -3.31 -16.25
C LYS A 108 -17.98 -4.79 -15.88
N LEU A 109 -18.23 -5.14 -14.61
CA LEU A 109 -18.29 -6.53 -14.16
C LEU A 109 -19.41 -7.31 -14.87
N SER A 110 -20.58 -6.69 -15.08
CA SER A 110 -21.68 -7.33 -15.82
C SER A 110 -21.31 -7.64 -17.28
N LEU A 111 -20.58 -6.74 -17.94
CA LEU A 111 -20.05 -6.94 -19.30
C LEU A 111 -19.01 -8.06 -19.33
N ILE A 112 -18.09 -8.09 -18.35
CA ILE A 112 -17.10 -9.16 -18.19
C ILE A 112 -17.83 -10.50 -18.02
N ARG A 113 -18.85 -10.57 -17.15
CA ARG A 113 -19.67 -11.77 -16.95
C ARG A 113 -20.37 -12.23 -18.24
N GLN A 114 -20.98 -11.30 -18.99
CA GLN A 114 -21.65 -11.62 -20.24
C GLN A 114 -20.68 -12.19 -21.28
N HIS A 115 -19.57 -11.49 -21.52
CA HIS A 115 -18.53 -11.95 -22.45
C HIS A 115 -17.95 -13.32 -22.05
N HIS A 116 -17.78 -13.56 -20.75
CA HIS A 116 -17.31 -14.85 -20.28
C HIS A 116 -18.36 -15.96 -20.41
N ALA A 117 -19.63 -15.68 -20.17
CA ALA A 117 -20.71 -16.66 -20.32
C ALA A 117 -20.80 -17.18 -21.77
N GLU A 118 -20.63 -16.29 -22.75
CA GLU A 118 -20.56 -16.64 -24.18
C GLU A 118 -19.38 -17.58 -24.49
N ASN A 119 -18.22 -17.33 -23.87
CA ASN A 119 -17.02 -18.17 -24.05
C ASN A 119 -17.10 -19.52 -23.31
N VAL A 120 -17.81 -19.57 -22.17
CA VAL A 120 -17.96 -20.81 -21.39
C VAL A 120 -18.70 -21.89 -22.18
N GLN A 121 -19.70 -21.54 -22.98
CA GLN A 121 -20.46 -22.53 -23.74
C GLN A 121 -19.59 -23.26 -24.78
N LEU A 122 -18.65 -22.54 -25.41
CA LEU A 122 -17.67 -23.12 -26.34
C LEU A 122 -16.61 -23.95 -25.58
N LYS A 123 -16.15 -23.45 -24.43
CA LYS A 123 -15.12 -24.10 -23.60
C LYS A 123 -15.61 -25.34 -22.84
N LEU A 124 -16.91 -25.46 -22.56
CA LEU A 124 -17.47 -26.63 -21.85
C LEU A 124 -17.28 -27.95 -22.63
N GLN A 125 -17.22 -27.90 -23.97
CA GLN A 125 -16.90 -29.08 -24.78
C GLN A 125 -15.41 -29.43 -24.72
N GLU A 126 -14.53 -28.43 -24.79
CA GLU A 126 -13.08 -28.60 -24.64
C GLU A 126 -12.68 -29.08 -23.24
N PHE A 127 -13.42 -28.64 -22.21
CA PHE A 127 -13.23 -29.00 -20.81
C PHE A 127 -13.33 -30.51 -20.60
N GLN A 128 -14.29 -31.17 -21.27
CA GLN A 128 -14.47 -32.61 -21.14
C GLN A 128 -13.23 -33.36 -21.64
N ASN A 129 -12.78 -33.00 -22.84
CA ASN A 129 -11.62 -33.63 -23.49
C ASN A 129 -10.33 -33.38 -22.70
N HIS A 130 -10.10 -32.16 -22.20
CA HIS A 130 -8.91 -31.84 -21.41
C HIS A 130 -8.90 -32.52 -20.04
N TRP A 131 -10.06 -32.64 -19.38
CA TRP A 131 -10.19 -33.32 -18.09
C TRP A 131 -9.72 -34.78 -18.17
N ASP A 132 -10.18 -35.50 -19.20
CA ASP A 132 -9.93 -36.93 -19.36
C ASP A 132 -8.48 -37.22 -19.79
N VAL A 133 -7.87 -36.32 -20.55
CA VAL A 133 -6.49 -36.46 -21.05
C VAL A 133 -5.44 -36.22 -19.95
N HIS A 134 -5.57 -35.14 -19.17
CA HIS A 134 -4.48 -34.69 -18.30
C HIS A 134 -4.47 -35.32 -16.90
N ARG A 135 -5.54 -36.02 -16.49
CA ARG A 135 -5.64 -36.75 -15.20
C ARG A 135 -5.11 -35.95 -14.01
N LEU A 136 -5.56 -34.70 -13.92
CA LEU A 136 -5.15 -33.79 -12.85
C LEU A 136 -5.60 -34.33 -11.49
N PRO A 137 -4.79 -34.15 -10.43
CA PRO A 137 -5.08 -34.71 -9.12
C PRO A 137 -6.10 -33.84 -8.36
N PHE A 138 -7.27 -33.60 -8.94
CA PHE A 138 -8.30 -32.86 -8.25
C PHE A 138 -8.97 -33.69 -7.16
N SER A 139 -9.30 -33.05 -6.04
CA SER A 139 -10.14 -33.61 -4.98
C SER A 139 -11.62 -33.55 -5.32
N LEU A 140 -12.01 -32.65 -6.23
CA LEU A 140 -13.38 -32.44 -6.67
C LEU A 140 -13.71 -33.28 -7.90
N SER A 141 -14.98 -33.68 -8.01
CA SER A 141 -15.51 -34.26 -9.24
C SER A 141 -15.52 -33.22 -10.36
N ARG A 142 -15.70 -33.71 -11.59
CA ARG A 142 -15.85 -32.87 -12.78
C ARG A 142 -17.06 -31.95 -12.65
N GLU A 143 -18.20 -32.47 -12.20
CA GLU A 143 -19.44 -31.72 -12.01
C GLU A 143 -19.31 -30.70 -10.86
N GLU A 144 -18.63 -31.07 -9.77
CA GLU A 144 -18.38 -30.17 -8.65
C GLU A 144 -17.48 -29.00 -9.06
N THR A 145 -16.42 -29.29 -9.81
CA THR A 145 -15.53 -28.27 -10.39
C THR A 145 -16.32 -27.35 -11.31
N GLN A 146 -17.18 -27.91 -12.16
CA GLN A 146 -18.01 -27.12 -13.06
C GLN A 146 -18.95 -26.17 -12.29
N LYS A 147 -19.65 -26.69 -11.28
CA LYS A 147 -20.57 -25.91 -10.44
C LYS A 147 -19.86 -24.85 -9.59
N LEU A 148 -18.60 -25.09 -9.21
CA LEU A 148 -17.85 -24.17 -8.36
C LEU A 148 -17.31 -22.97 -9.15
N PHE A 149 -16.73 -23.21 -10.32
CA PHE A 149 -15.95 -22.20 -11.04
C PHE A 149 -16.74 -21.47 -12.14
N PHE A 150 -17.56 -22.18 -12.92
CA PHE A 150 -18.21 -21.60 -14.10
C PHE A 150 -19.39 -20.67 -13.81
N PRO A 151 -20.13 -20.78 -12.68
CA PRO A 151 -21.13 -19.77 -12.32
C PRO A 151 -20.52 -18.43 -11.88
N ARG A 152 -19.21 -18.38 -11.59
CA ARG A 152 -18.51 -17.22 -11.00
C ARG A 152 -17.23 -16.90 -11.76
N ILE A 153 -17.33 -16.72 -13.08
CA ILE A 153 -16.16 -16.47 -13.94
C ILE A 153 -15.52 -15.11 -13.64
N ASP A 154 -16.29 -14.19 -13.07
CA ASP A 154 -15.79 -12.90 -12.60
C ASP A 154 -14.98 -12.99 -11.31
N ARG A 155 -14.91 -14.16 -10.66
CA ARG A 155 -14.17 -14.33 -9.40
C ARG A 155 -12.73 -14.74 -9.67
N PHE A 156 -11.78 -14.02 -9.07
CA PHE A 156 -10.40 -14.44 -9.01
C PHE A 156 -10.21 -15.54 -7.97
N TRP A 157 -9.69 -16.69 -8.41
CA TRP A 157 -9.47 -17.83 -7.53
C TRP A 157 -7.98 -18.03 -7.24
N ILE A 158 -7.66 -18.16 -5.96
CA ILE A 158 -6.38 -18.62 -5.47
C ILE A 158 -6.51 -20.10 -5.14
N LEU A 159 -5.70 -20.91 -5.82
CA LEU A 159 -5.62 -22.35 -5.62
C LEU A 159 -4.26 -22.71 -5.02
N LEU A 160 -4.29 -23.40 -3.88
CA LEU A 160 -3.08 -23.90 -3.24
C LEU A 160 -2.91 -25.39 -3.54
N SER A 161 -1.80 -25.74 -4.20
CA SER A 161 -1.33 -27.12 -4.25
C SER A 161 -0.65 -27.47 -2.93
N PRO A 162 -0.86 -28.70 -2.40
CA PRO A 162 -0.03 -29.21 -1.31
C PRO A 162 1.46 -29.07 -1.62
N PRO A 163 2.29 -28.61 -0.67
CA PRO A 163 3.74 -28.58 -0.84
C PRO A 163 4.31 -29.97 -1.09
N LYS A 164 5.18 -30.11 -2.10
CA LYS A 164 5.96 -31.34 -2.30
C LYS A 164 7.12 -31.34 -1.32
N ILE A 165 7.08 -32.20 -0.31
CA ILE A 165 8.17 -32.37 0.66
C ILE A 165 9.02 -33.56 0.22
N GLU A 166 10.24 -33.29 -0.24
CA GLU A 166 11.18 -34.36 -0.61
C GLU A 166 11.65 -35.10 0.63
N ASN A 167 11.89 -36.41 0.50
CA ASN A 167 12.34 -37.30 1.58
C ASN A 167 11.45 -37.34 2.83
N ASN A 168 10.21 -36.83 2.75
CA ASN A 168 9.21 -36.86 3.82
C ASN A 168 9.73 -36.33 5.16
N ILE A 169 10.40 -35.17 5.12
CA ILE A 169 10.97 -34.46 6.28
C ILE A 169 9.90 -34.34 7.38
N PRO A 170 10.01 -35.06 8.51
CA PRO A 170 8.97 -35.14 9.54
C PRO A 170 8.57 -33.77 10.10
N GLU A 171 9.54 -32.86 10.17
CA GLU A 171 9.37 -31.50 10.62
C GLU A 171 8.27 -30.80 9.84
N PHE A 172 8.13 -30.99 8.52
CA PHE A 172 7.20 -30.22 7.68
C PHE A 172 5.83 -30.87 7.47
N ARG A 173 5.50 -32.01 8.12
CA ARG A 173 4.21 -32.70 7.92
C ARG A 173 2.98 -31.81 8.14
N SER A 174 3.04 -30.87 9.07
CA SER A 174 1.94 -29.94 9.39
C SER A 174 1.94 -28.63 8.60
N LEU A 175 2.90 -28.45 7.67
CA LEU A 175 3.06 -27.19 6.97
C LEU A 175 1.85 -26.86 6.09
N TYR A 176 1.27 -27.85 5.41
CA TYR A 176 0.17 -27.61 4.48
C TYR A 176 -1.02 -26.94 5.15
N ALA A 177 -1.51 -27.51 6.26
CA ALA A 177 -2.61 -26.94 7.05
C ALA A 177 -2.27 -25.52 7.54
N LYS A 178 -1.03 -25.28 7.94
CA LYS A 178 -0.58 -23.96 8.39
C LYS A 178 -0.62 -22.91 7.27
N VAL A 179 -0.15 -23.27 6.07
CA VAL A 179 -0.19 -22.41 4.88
C VAL A 179 -1.64 -22.15 4.45
N GLU A 180 -2.48 -23.19 4.48
CA GLU A 180 -3.91 -23.09 4.23
C GLU A 180 -4.60 -22.11 5.15
N ASP A 181 -4.47 -22.31 6.47
CA ASP A 181 -5.14 -21.48 7.47
C ASP A 181 -4.70 -20.02 7.34
N LYS A 182 -3.41 -19.79 7.05
CA LYS A 182 -2.88 -18.44 6.84
C LYS A 182 -3.47 -17.77 5.61
N ILE A 183 -3.44 -18.42 4.44
CA ILE A 183 -4.04 -17.82 3.23
C ILE A 183 -5.54 -17.63 3.42
N GLY A 184 -6.24 -18.65 3.92
CA GLY A 184 -7.69 -18.62 4.11
C GLY A 184 -8.12 -17.49 5.05
N SER A 185 -7.43 -17.30 6.16
CA SER A 185 -7.69 -16.21 7.11
C SER A 185 -7.41 -14.83 6.51
N VAL A 186 -6.29 -14.66 5.79
CA VAL A 186 -5.94 -13.39 5.11
C VAL A 186 -6.98 -13.04 4.05
N ILE A 187 -7.31 -13.96 3.15
CA ILE A 187 -8.29 -13.69 2.08
C ILE A 187 -9.67 -13.39 2.66
N LYS A 188 -10.10 -14.13 3.70
CA LYS A 188 -11.38 -13.87 4.37
C LYS A 188 -11.40 -12.50 5.06
N LYS A 189 -10.29 -12.07 5.66
CA LYS A 189 -10.17 -10.79 6.36
C LYS A 189 -10.20 -9.60 5.40
N TYR A 190 -9.41 -9.64 4.32
CA TYR A 190 -9.22 -8.48 3.45
C TYR A 190 -10.13 -8.44 2.22
N TYR A 191 -10.60 -9.61 1.74
CA TYR A 191 -11.41 -9.72 0.52
C TYR A 191 -12.69 -10.53 0.78
N SER A 192 -13.49 -10.04 1.73
CA SER A 192 -14.74 -10.67 2.14
C SER A 192 -15.57 -11.14 0.94
N THR A 193 -15.97 -12.41 0.96
CA THR A 193 -16.77 -13.06 -0.09
C THR A 193 -18.14 -12.43 -0.35
N ALA A 194 -18.54 -11.45 0.47
CA ALA A 194 -19.81 -10.73 0.38
C ALA A 194 -19.72 -9.42 -0.45
N SER A 195 -18.52 -8.95 -0.80
CA SER A 195 -18.37 -7.79 -1.68
C SER A 195 -18.42 -8.21 -3.14
N ASP A 196 -19.50 -7.84 -3.83
CA ASP A 196 -19.67 -8.11 -5.27
C ASP A 196 -18.71 -7.28 -6.16
N LEU A 197 -18.05 -6.26 -5.59
CA LEU A 197 -17.17 -5.35 -6.34
C LEU A 197 -15.81 -5.99 -6.68
N TYR A 198 -15.30 -6.86 -5.80
CA TYR A 198 -13.99 -7.51 -5.96
C TYR A 198 -14.07 -8.98 -5.53
N PRO A 199 -14.72 -9.84 -6.32
CA PRO A 199 -14.89 -11.23 -5.95
C PRO A 199 -13.53 -11.95 -6.01
N VAL A 200 -12.98 -12.23 -4.83
CA VAL A 200 -11.79 -13.06 -4.64
C VAL A 200 -12.19 -14.31 -3.85
N GLY A 201 -11.62 -15.45 -4.21
CA GLY A 201 -11.85 -16.72 -3.53
C GLY A 201 -10.57 -17.51 -3.30
N PHE A 202 -10.54 -18.27 -2.21
CA PHE A 202 -9.48 -19.23 -1.92
C PHE A 202 -10.06 -20.65 -1.82
N ARG A 203 -9.44 -21.62 -2.49
CA ARG A 203 -9.85 -23.03 -2.45
C ARG A 203 -8.67 -23.98 -2.55
N GLN A 204 -8.86 -25.16 -1.97
CA GLN A 204 -8.03 -26.32 -2.17
C GLN A 204 -8.76 -27.29 -3.06
N ILE A 205 -8.21 -27.51 -4.25
CA ILE A 205 -8.80 -28.46 -5.19
C ILE A 205 -7.83 -29.58 -5.54
N PHE A 206 -6.58 -29.54 -5.09
CA PHE A 206 -5.57 -30.55 -5.41
C PHE A 206 -5.42 -31.54 -4.25
N ALA A 207 -5.58 -32.83 -4.54
CA ALA A 207 -5.46 -33.91 -3.56
C ALA A 207 -3.99 -34.26 -3.21
N ARG A 208 -3.05 -33.93 -4.10
CA ARG A 208 -1.61 -34.16 -3.92
C ARG A 208 -0.81 -33.05 -4.58
N PRO A 209 0.50 -32.90 -4.26
CA PRO A 209 1.36 -31.91 -4.91
C PRO A 209 1.34 -32.08 -6.43
N ILE A 210 1.29 -30.95 -7.14
CA ILE A 210 1.35 -30.91 -8.60
C ILE A 210 2.70 -30.43 -9.10
N ASP A 211 3.10 -30.91 -10.27
CA ASP A 211 4.27 -30.38 -10.98
C ASP A 211 3.93 -29.13 -11.81
N LYS A 212 4.96 -28.55 -12.41
CA LYS A 212 4.83 -27.34 -13.26
C LYS A 212 3.89 -27.55 -14.44
N ILE A 213 3.97 -28.70 -15.12
CA ILE A 213 3.16 -29.01 -16.30
C ILE A 213 1.69 -29.20 -15.92
N GLN A 214 1.44 -29.91 -14.82
CA GLN A 214 0.11 -30.10 -14.25
C GLN A 214 -0.52 -28.78 -13.82
N ALA A 215 0.26 -27.84 -13.29
CA ALA A 215 -0.24 -26.51 -12.96
C ALA A 215 -0.65 -25.73 -14.22
N VAL A 216 0.10 -25.84 -15.32
CA VAL A 216 -0.28 -25.26 -16.63
C VAL A 216 -1.58 -25.88 -17.15
N HIS A 217 -1.68 -27.21 -17.16
CA HIS A 217 -2.89 -27.91 -17.60
C HIS A 217 -4.11 -27.57 -16.72
N ALA A 218 -3.92 -27.44 -15.40
CA ALA A 218 -4.99 -27.03 -14.49
C ALA A 218 -5.46 -25.60 -14.74
N ARG A 219 -4.54 -24.67 -15.03
CA ARG A 219 -4.89 -23.31 -15.45
C ARG A 219 -5.67 -23.32 -16.76
N ASP A 220 -5.20 -24.05 -17.77
CA ASP A 220 -5.81 -24.08 -19.10
C ASP A 220 -7.20 -24.74 -19.07
N LEU A 221 -7.38 -25.75 -18.22
CA LEU A 221 -8.67 -26.38 -17.97
C LEU A 221 -9.68 -25.41 -17.31
N LEU A 222 -9.21 -24.55 -16.40
CA LEU A 222 -10.07 -23.59 -15.70
C LEU A 222 -10.33 -22.32 -16.51
N ASP A 223 -9.67 -22.12 -17.65
CA ASP A 223 -9.94 -21.03 -18.59
C ASP A 223 -11.43 -21.06 -19.02
N PRO A 224 -12.18 -19.94 -18.95
CA PRO A 224 -11.74 -18.56 -18.82
C PRO A 224 -11.70 -17.98 -17.38
N VAL A 225 -11.79 -18.81 -16.34
CA VAL A 225 -11.83 -18.36 -14.94
C VAL A 225 -10.45 -17.88 -14.49
N PRO A 226 -10.30 -16.62 -14.03
CA PRO A 226 -9.00 -16.08 -13.67
C PRO A 226 -8.48 -16.75 -12.39
N THR A 227 -7.45 -17.58 -12.55
CA THR A 227 -6.97 -18.49 -11.50
C THR A 227 -5.46 -18.36 -11.28
N LEU A 228 -5.06 -18.12 -10.03
CA LEU A 228 -3.68 -18.19 -9.57
C LEU A 228 -3.44 -19.53 -8.86
N ILE A 229 -2.44 -20.28 -9.31
CA ILE A 229 -2.05 -21.53 -8.66
C ILE A 229 -0.71 -21.32 -7.95
N LEU A 230 -0.70 -21.58 -6.64
CA LEU A 230 0.49 -21.57 -5.79
C LEU A 230 0.97 -23.02 -5.60
N SER A 231 2.21 -23.29 -5.97
CA SER A 231 2.87 -24.57 -5.71
C SER A 231 4.26 -24.36 -5.11
N SER A 232 4.67 -25.26 -4.23
CA SER A 232 5.96 -25.19 -3.57
C SER A 232 6.61 -26.56 -3.44
N ILE A 233 7.93 -26.61 -3.55
CA ILE A 233 8.75 -27.80 -3.31
C ILE A 233 9.70 -27.47 -2.15
N ILE A 234 9.76 -28.36 -1.17
CA ILE A 234 10.65 -28.24 -0.01
C ILE A 234 11.60 -29.41 -0.07
N THR A 235 12.87 -29.09 -0.32
CA THR A 235 13.96 -30.05 -0.29
C THR A 235 14.58 -30.06 1.10
N GLU A 236 15.62 -30.88 1.30
CA GLU A 236 16.36 -30.92 2.56
C GLU A 236 17.05 -29.60 2.91
N ARG A 237 17.29 -28.73 1.92
CA ARG A 237 17.99 -27.46 2.11
C ARG A 237 17.19 -26.25 1.72
N GLU A 238 16.40 -26.35 0.66
CA GLU A 238 15.84 -25.18 -0.01
C GLU A 238 14.33 -25.26 -0.14
N VAL A 239 13.70 -24.08 -0.14
CA VAL A 239 12.30 -23.91 -0.48
C VAL A 239 12.18 -23.26 -1.85
N TYR A 240 11.47 -23.94 -2.74
CA TYR A 240 11.14 -23.46 -4.08
C TYR A 240 9.66 -23.11 -4.13
N MET A 241 9.31 -21.95 -4.68
CA MET A 241 7.92 -21.54 -4.88
C MET A 241 7.70 -21.18 -6.35
N THR A 242 6.61 -21.71 -6.91
CA THR A 242 6.19 -21.46 -8.28
C THR A 242 4.77 -20.92 -8.29
N LEU A 243 4.57 -19.88 -9.09
CA LEU A 243 3.29 -19.22 -9.32
C LEU A 243 2.87 -19.51 -10.74
N THR A 244 1.67 -20.06 -10.95
CA THR A 244 1.07 -20.14 -12.29
C THR A 244 -0.01 -19.09 -12.40
N LEU A 245 0.20 -18.09 -13.27
CA LEU A 245 -0.68 -16.94 -13.44
C LEU A 245 -1.87 -17.25 -14.35
N PRO A 246 -3.00 -16.53 -14.23
CA PRO A 246 -4.14 -16.65 -15.13
C PRO A 246 -3.78 -16.45 -16.60
N ASN A 247 -4.56 -17.07 -17.49
CA ASN A 247 -4.52 -16.71 -18.90
C ASN A 247 -5.07 -15.28 -19.08
N SER A 248 -4.46 -14.53 -20.00
CA SER A 248 -4.95 -13.20 -20.34
C SER A 248 -6.04 -13.40 -21.38
N VAL A 249 -7.24 -12.87 -21.12
CA VAL A 249 -8.41 -12.90 -22.00
C VAL A 249 -8.11 -12.32 -23.40
N TYR A 250 -7.02 -11.55 -23.55
CA TYR A 250 -6.61 -10.88 -24.80
C TYR A 250 -5.31 -11.40 -25.40
N SER A 251 -4.83 -12.57 -24.96
CA SER A 251 -3.66 -13.22 -25.54
C SER A 251 -4.08 -14.16 -26.67
N ASN A 252 -4.27 -13.61 -27.88
CA ASN A 252 -4.49 -14.41 -29.09
C ASN A 252 -3.27 -15.25 -29.51
N ASN A 253 -2.18 -15.22 -28.74
CA ASN A 253 -1.07 -16.12 -28.95
C ASN A 253 -1.34 -17.40 -28.14
N SER A 254 -1.78 -18.43 -28.85
CA SER A 254 -1.76 -19.85 -28.47
C SER A 254 -0.32 -20.41 -28.42
N GLY A 255 0.64 -19.56 -28.09
CA GLY A 255 2.05 -19.90 -27.94
C GLY A 255 2.37 -19.96 -26.46
N SER A 256 3.14 -20.97 -26.08
CA SER A 256 3.65 -21.30 -24.75
C SER A 256 4.49 -20.18 -24.11
N ASP A 257 3.93 -18.99 -23.92
CA ASP A 257 4.46 -18.05 -22.94
C ASP A 257 4.20 -18.70 -21.58
N ASP A 258 5.25 -19.31 -21.04
CA ASP A 258 5.27 -19.98 -19.75
C ASP A 258 5.00 -18.91 -18.68
N LYS A 259 3.72 -18.60 -18.43
CA LYS A 259 3.24 -17.67 -17.40
C LYS A 259 3.40 -18.27 -16.00
N GLN A 260 4.49 -18.99 -15.81
CA GLN A 260 4.95 -19.50 -14.55
C GLN A 260 6.09 -18.62 -14.05
N ILE A 261 5.96 -18.12 -12.83
CA ILE A 261 7.01 -17.38 -12.17
C ILE A 261 7.58 -18.29 -11.09
N SER A 262 8.84 -18.69 -11.24
CA SER A 262 9.59 -19.35 -10.18
C SER A 262 10.30 -18.28 -9.36
N LEU A 263 10.01 -18.22 -8.07
CA LEU A 263 10.74 -17.35 -7.15
C LEU A 263 12.14 -17.94 -6.89
N PRO A 264 13.15 -17.11 -6.60
CA PRO A 264 14.45 -17.62 -6.17
C PRO A 264 14.31 -18.52 -4.95
N SER A 265 15.02 -19.65 -4.97
CA SER A 265 15.06 -20.55 -3.83
C SER A 265 15.76 -19.89 -2.66
N TRP A 266 15.43 -20.33 -1.46
CA TRP A 266 16.14 -19.92 -0.25
C TRP A 266 16.45 -21.11 0.63
N ASP A 267 17.64 -21.06 1.24
CA ASP A 267 18.19 -22.12 2.08
C ASP A 267 17.61 -22.03 3.50
N TRP A 268 16.65 -22.89 3.79
CA TRP A 268 16.00 -22.95 5.09
C TRP A 268 16.87 -23.65 6.14
N GLU A 269 17.78 -24.53 5.73
CA GLU A 269 18.72 -25.22 6.61
C GLU A 269 19.75 -24.21 7.17
N GLN A 270 20.26 -23.32 6.33
CA GLN A 270 21.15 -22.23 6.76
C GLN A 270 20.46 -21.29 7.75
N ILE A 271 19.18 -20.96 7.51
CA ILE A 271 18.38 -20.14 8.43
C ILE A 271 18.14 -20.88 9.75
N LYS A 272 17.90 -22.19 9.71
CA LYS A 272 17.80 -22.99 10.94
C LYS A 272 19.10 -22.94 11.73
N ALA A 273 20.24 -23.12 11.08
CA ALA A 273 21.55 -23.10 11.72
C ALA A 273 21.86 -21.73 12.35
N SER A 274 21.50 -20.63 11.69
CA SER A 274 21.68 -19.28 12.24
C SER A 274 20.77 -19.04 13.46
N LEU A 275 19.53 -19.52 13.43
CA LEU A 275 18.62 -19.48 14.59
C LEU A 275 19.13 -20.34 15.75
N GLU A 276 19.66 -21.52 15.47
CA GLU A 276 20.23 -22.41 16.51
C GLU A 276 21.48 -21.81 17.17
N SER A 277 22.24 -20.99 16.47
CA SER A 277 23.38 -20.26 17.04
C SER A 277 23.00 -19.18 18.05
N THR A 278 21.75 -18.69 17.99
CA THR A 278 21.23 -17.62 18.87
C THR A 278 20.27 -18.15 19.92
N ALA A 279 19.47 -19.17 19.60
CA ALA A 279 18.57 -19.87 20.50
C ALA A 279 18.60 -21.39 20.21
N PRO A 280 19.06 -22.23 21.15
CA PRO A 280 19.26 -23.68 20.92
C PRO A 280 17.96 -24.49 20.79
N ASN A 281 16.78 -23.87 20.82
CA ASN A 281 15.51 -24.57 20.74
C ASN A 281 15.12 -24.95 19.30
N SER A 282 15.61 -26.10 18.84
CA SER A 282 15.40 -26.58 17.46
C SER A 282 13.92 -26.68 17.05
N LYS A 283 13.00 -26.99 17.99
CA LYS A 283 11.56 -27.08 17.70
C LYS A 283 10.92 -25.71 17.42
N GLU A 284 11.28 -24.69 18.20
CA GLU A 284 10.81 -23.31 17.97
C GLU A 284 11.37 -22.75 16.68
N ASN A 285 12.65 -23.03 16.37
CA ASN A 285 13.29 -22.58 15.13
C ASN A 285 12.58 -23.16 13.89
N ILE A 286 12.26 -24.46 13.89
CA ILE A 286 11.47 -25.09 12.84
C ILE A 286 10.04 -24.49 12.78
N HIS A 287 9.42 -24.18 13.92
CA HIS A 287 8.11 -23.54 13.92
C HIS A 287 8.14 -22.16 13.25
N SER A 288 9.17 -21.36 13.54
CA SER A 288 9.40 -20.05 12.92
C SER A 288 9.61 -20.16 11.41
N ILE A 289 10.37 -21.14 10.94
CA ILE A 289 10.56 -21.40 9.50
C ILE A 289 9.23 -21.74 8.83
N LYS A 290 8.38 -22.57 9.45
CA LYS A 290 7.03 -22.85 8.91
C LYS A 290 6.14 -21.62 8.87
N GLU A 291 6.19 -20.79 9.91
CA GLU A 291 5.45 -19.51 9.94
C GLU A 291 5.90 -18.61 8.79
N LEU A 292 7.21 -18.51 8.58
CA LEU A 292 7.78 -17.74 7.48
C LEU A 292 7.29 -18.24 6.12
N ILE A 293 7.32 -19.55 5.88
CA ILE A 293 6.78 -20.14 4.64
C ILE A 293 5.31 -19.77 4.46
N ALA A 294 4.48 -19.88 5.50
CA ALA A 294 3.07 -19.55 5.46
C ALA A 294 2.82 -18.05 5.19
N ILE A 295 3.61 -17.16 5.81
CA ILE A 295 3.54 -15.72 5.58
C ILE A 295 3.91 -15.38 4.13
N ILE A 296 4.96 -15.97 3.58
CA ILE A 296 5.36 -15.72 2.18
C ILE A 296 4.23 -16.12 1.23
N HIS A 297 3.60 -17.29 1.45
CA HIS A 297 2.44 -17.72 0.67
C HIS A 297 1.27 -16.73 0.78
N ALA A 298 0.98 -16.23 1.98
CA ALA A 298 -0.06 -15.23 2.18
C ALA A 298 0.25 -13.92 1.46
N ILE A 299 1.50 -13.44 1.51
CA ILE A 299 1.98 -12.24 0.81
C ILE A 299 1.79 -12.36 -0.69
N LEU A 300 2.17 -13.49 -1.27
CA LEU A 300 1.97 -13.75 -2.69
C LEU A 300 0.48 -13.75 -3.03
N ALA A 301 -0.35 -14.42 -2.23
CA ALA A 301 -1.79 -14.44 -2.42
C ALA A 301 -2.39 -13.01 -2.40
N ILE A 302 -2.11 -12.21 -1.36
CA ILE A 302 -2.68 -10.86 -1.23
C ILE A 302 -2.16 -9.89 -2.29
N TYR A 303 -0.88 -9.97 -2.65
CA TYR A 303 -0.29 -9.15 -3.71
C TYR A 303 -1.02 -9.38 -5.04
N PHE A 304 -1.22 -10.63 -5.44
CA PHE A 304 -1.91 -10.93 -6.70
C PHE A 304 -3.41 -10.64 -6.66
N CYS A 305 -4.04 -10.69 -5.48
CA CYS A 305 -5.41 -10.18 -5.33
C CYS A 305 -5.48 -8.69 -5.64
N ASP A 306 -4.54 -7.89 -5.15
CA ASP A 306 -4.51 -6.45 -5.45
C ASP A 306 -4.17 -6.17 -6.91
N VAL A 307 -3.25 -6.92 -7.52
CA VAL A 307 -3.00 -6.83 -8.97
C VAL A 307 -4.29 -7.09 -9.76
N TYR A 308 -5.04 -8.13 -9.36
CA TYR A 308 -6.32 -8.44 -9.99
C TYR A 308 -7.35 -7.31 -9.78
N CYS A 309 -7.53 -6.84 -8.55
CA CYS A 309 -8.49 -5.78 -8.25
C CYS A 309 -8.15 -4.47 -8.98
N LEU A 310 -6.86 -4.09 -9.03
CA LEU A 310 -6.38 -2.92 -9.78
C LEU A 310 -6.63 -3.05 -11.29
N SER A 311 -6.57 -4.27 -11.84
CA SER A 311 -6.90 -4.51 -13.25
C SER A 311 -8.37 -4.23 -13.58
N ILE A 312 -9.25 -4.36 -12.58
CA ILE A 312 -10.68 -4.05 -12.69
C ILE A 312 -10.92 -2.57 -12.38
N ASP A 313 -10.44 -2.08 -11.25
CA ASP A 313 -10.55 -0.69 -10.79
C ASP A 313 -9.17 -0.09 -10.46
N PRO A 314 -8.65 0.81 -11.31
CA PRO A 314 -7.41 1.54 -11.02
C PRO A 314 -7.46 2.46 -9.79
N TYR A 315 -8.64 2.68 -9.20
CA TYR A 315 -8.79 3.42 -7.95
C TYR A 315 -8.95 2.52 -6.72
N HIS A 316 -8.93 1.20 -6.89
CA HIS A 316 -8.90 0.24 -5.78
C HIS A 316 -7.75 0.56 -4.81
N THR A 317 -8.04 0.59 -3.52
CA THR A 317 -7.04 0.76 -2.46
C THR A 317 -6.42 -0.59 -2.15
N PRO A 318 -5.13 -0.83 -2.43
CA PRO A 318 -4.57 -2.16 -2.27
C PRO A 318 -4.58 -2.60 -0.81
N LYS A 319 -5.08 -3.81 -0.52
CA LYS A 319 -5.19 -4.36 0.84
C LYS A 319 -3.88 -4.93 1.37
N PHE A 320 -2.89 -5.06 0.50
CA PHE A 320 -1.52 -5.42 0.83
C PHE A 320 -0.92 -4.50 1.89
N PHE A 321 -1.16 -3.19 1.79
CA PHE A 321 -0.66 -2.22 2.77
C PHE A 321 -1.28 -2.44 4.15
N ASP A 322 -2.59 -2.64 4.21
CA ASP A 322 -3.33 -2.93 5.45
C ASP A 322 -2.80 -4.22 6.10
N PHE A 323 -2.53 -5.26 5.29
CA PHE A 323 -1.97 -6.52 5.78
C PHE A 323 -0.58 -6.38 6.42
N LEU A 324 0.29 -5.56 5.84
CA LEU A 324 1.63 -5.34 6.37
C LEU A 324 1.60 -4.53 7.68
N GLN A 325 0.67 -3.58 7.80
CA GLN A 325 0.48 -2.80 9.03
C GLN A 325 -0.05 -3.68 10.17
N ASP A 326 -1.05 -4.51 9.89
CA ASP A 326 -1.69 -5.38 10.89
C ASP A 326 -0.78 -6.50 11.42
N SER A 327 0.29 -6.84 10.68
CA SER A 327 1.11 -8.02 10.97
C SER A 327 2.40 -7.71 11.77
N GLU A 328 2.64 -6.45 12.12
CA GLU A 328 3.79 -6.00 12.93
C GLU A 328 5.14 -6.63 12.51
N PHE A 329 5.42 -6.64 11.21
CA PHE A 329 6.63 -7.28 10.71
C PHE A 329 7.92 -6.53 11.11
N PRO A 330 9.03 -7.25 11.38
CA PRO A 330 10.34 -6.64 11.63
C PRO A 330 10.79 -5.73 10.48
N GLU A 331 11.61 -4.71 10.78
CA GLU A 331 12.08 -3.73 9.79
C GLU A 331 12.77 -4.38 8.57
N ALA A 332 13.54 -5.44 8.79
CA ALA A 332 14.19 -6.19 7.71
C ALA A 332 13.17 -6.82 6.75
N PHE A 333 12.05 -7.29 7.29
CA PHE A 333 10.97 -7.86 6.50
C PHE A 333 10.22 -6.76 5.73
N GLN A 334 10.00 -5.60 6.33
CA GLN A 334 9.39 -4.46 5.64
C GLN A 334 10.20 -4.04 4.42
N LYS A 335 11.53 -3.96 4.54
CA LYS A 335 12.44 -3.69 3.40
C LYS A 335 12.35 -4.75 2.31
N TRP A 336 12.13 -6.01 2.67
CA TRP A 336 11.93 -7.08 1.70
C TRP A 336 10.59 -6.95 0.95
N VAL A 337 9.56 -6.46 1.63
CA VAL A 337 8.23 -6.29 1.02
C VAL A 337 8.09 -4.97 0.24
N GLU A 338 8.91 -3.96 0.53
CA GLU A 338 8.88 -2.63 -0.10
C GLU A 338 8.85 -2.66 -1.65
N PRO A 339 9.62 -3.51 -2.35
CA PRO A 339 9.54 -3.59 -3.81
C PRO A 339 8.14 -4.01 -4.32
N TYR A 340 7.43 -4.86 -3.59
CA TYR A 340 6.06 -5.26 -3.94
C TYR A 340 5.05 -4.13 -3.70
N GLN A 341 5.24 -3.35 -2.63
CA GLN A 341 4.44 -2.14 -2.38
C GLN A 341 4.64 -1.13 -3.50
N ASN A 342 5.89 -0.84 -3.86
CA ASN A 342 6.23 0.08 -4.95
C ASN A 342 5.68 -0.41 -6.29
N SER A 343 5.71 -1.72 -6.54
CA SER A 343 5.11 -2.34 -7.72
C SER A 343 3.61 -2.07 -7.84
N LEU A 344 2.85 -2.22 -6.75
CA LEU A 344 1.41 -1.95 -6.74
C LEU A 344 1.11 -0.47 -6.99
N LEU A 345 1.89 0.44 -6.40
CA LEU A 345 1.73 1.89 -6.62
C LEU A 345 2.02 2.27 -8.07
N GLN A 346 3.12 1.76 -8.64
CA GLN A 346 3.48 1.99 -10.04
C GLN A 346 2.43 1.42 -10.99
N LEU A 347 1.93 0.21 -10.72
CA LEU A 347 0.85 -0.40 -11.48
C LEU A 347 -0.38 0.51 -11.44
N GLN A 348 -0.81 0.93 -10.26
CA GLN A 348 -1.96 1.79 -10.07
C GLN A 348 -1.83 3.11 -10.84
N GLU A 349 -0.70 3.80 -10.71
CA GLU A 349 -0.42 5.05 -11.40
C GLU A 349 -0.46 4.87 -12.93
N SER A 350 0.19 3.82 -13.44
CA SER A 350 0.21 3.53 -14.88
C SER A 350 -1.20 3.30 -15.45
N LEU A 351 -2.09 2.67 -14.68
CA LEU A 351 -3.46 2.41 -15.08
C LEU A 351 -4.30 3.70 -15.06
N ARG A 352 -4.10 4.56 -14.06
CA ARG A 352 -4.75 5.87 -13.99
C ARG A 352 -4.33 6.77 -15.15
N ILE A 353 -3.04 6.81 -15.48
CA ILE A 353 -2.51 7.56 -16.63
C ILE A 353 -3.18 7.06 -17.92
N LYS A 354 -3.24 5.73 -18.14
CA LYS A 354 -3.91 5.14 -19.31
C LYS A 354 -5.38 5.57 -19.42
N ILE A 355 -6.14 5.55 -18.32
CA ILE A 355 -7.54 6.04 -18.33
C ILE A 355 -7.60 7.52 -18.71
N SER A 356 -6.76 8.37 -18.09
CA SER A 356 -6.77 9.82 -18.32
C SER A 356 -6.37 10.22 -19.75
N SER A 357 -5.55 9.39 -20.42
CA SER A 357 -5.08 9.59 -21.80
C SER A 357 -5.98 8.94 -22.85
N SER A 358 -6.86 8.02 -22.46
CA SER A 358 -7.74 7.25 -23.35
C SER A 358 -9.08 7.94 -23.66
N ASN A 359 -9.16 9.29 -23.59
CA ASN A 359 -10.35 10.05 -23.99
C ASN A 359 -10.70 9.96 -25.49
N ASN A 360 -10.08 9.06 -26.29
CA ASN A 360 -10.39 8.96 -27.72
C ASN A 360 -10.33 7.58 -28.39
N THR A 361 -10.25 6.45 -27.69
CA THR A 361 -10.37 5.14 -28.36
C THR A 361 -11.06 4.07 -27.49
N ASN A 362 -12.09 3.43 -28.06
CA ASN A 362 -12.91 2.37 -27.47
C ASN A 362 -12.18 1.03 -27.23
N ASN A 363 -10.86 1.01 -27.10
CA ASN A 363 -10.07 -0.21 -26.89
C ASN A 363 -9.20 -0.10 -25.64
N ILE A 364 -9.83 -0.13 -24.46
CA ILE A 364 -9.14 -0.42 -23.20
C ILE A 364 -8.98 -1.95 -23.12
N GLY A 365 -8.06 -2.49 -23.92
CA GLY A 365 -7.61 -3.88 -23.80
C GLY A 365 -6.85 -4.08 -22.49
N ILE A 366 -7.39 -4.90 -21.59
CA ILE A 366 -6.82 -5.20 -20.27
C ILE A 366 -5.66 -6.21 -20.44
N ASN A 367 -4.54 -5.76 -21.00
CA ASN A 367 -3.30 -6.54 -21.10
C ASN A 367 -2.29 -6.10 -20.01
N ASN A 368 -2.70 -6.20 -18.74
CA ASN A 368 -1.91 -5.68 -17.61
C ASN A 368 -1.00 -6.73 -16.94
N TRP A 369 -1.16 -8.02 -17.26
CA TRP A 369 -0.33 -9.12 -16.75
C TRP A 369 1.10 -9.16 -17.32
N LYS A 370 1.42 -8.30 -18.29
CA LYS A 370 2.77 -8.23 -18.89
C LYS A 370 3.81 -7.50 -18.02
N TYR A 371 3.38 -6.77 -16.98
CA TYR A 371 4.27 -5.96 -16.14
C TYR A 371 4.67 -6.61 -14.80
N THR A 372 4.04 -7.72 -14.42
CA THR A 372 4.36 -8.46 -13.17
C THR A 372 5.65 -9.28 -13.21
N PRO A 373 6.09 -9.90 -14.33
CA PRO A 373 7.26 -10.79 -14.30
C PRO A 373 8.59 -10.07 -14.05
N ALA A 374 8.80 -8.89 -14.66
CA ALA A 374 10.07 -8.16 -14.60
C ALA A 374 10.41 -7.64 -13.19
N ILE A 375 9.38 -7.38 -12.38
CA ILE A 375 9.52 -6.93 -11.00
C ILE A 375 9.83 -8.14 -10.10
N LEU A 376 9.09 -9.24 -10.25
CA LEU A 376 9.29 -10.46 -9.45
C LEU A 376 10.67 -11.11 -9.65
N THR A 377 11.24 -11.06 -10.85
CA THR A 377 12.59 -11.62 -11.12
C THR A 377 13.73 -10.80 -10.52
N ALA A 378 13.53 -9.52 -10.21
CA ALA A 378 14.59 -8.64 -9.70
C ALA A 378 14.74 -8.69 -8.16
N ILE A 379 13.77 -9.24 -7.42
CA ILE A 379 13.61 -8.99 -5.97
C ILE A 379 14.09 -10.15 -5.08
N GLY A 380 14.22 -11.38 -5.60
CA GLY A 380 14.58 -12.53 -4.74
C GLY A 380 16.02 -12.58 -4.23
N VAL A 381 16.88 -11.62 -4.59
CA VAL A 381 18.29 -11.56 -4.10
C VAL A 381 18.41 -10.89 -2.72
N ILE A 382 17.44 -10.08 -2.29
CA ILE A 382 17.54 -9.27 -1.05
C ILE A 382 17.17 -10.07 0.23
N PHE A 383 16.60 -11.27 0.08
CA PHE A 383 16.11 -12.11 1.19
C PHE A 383 17.19 -12.60 2.18
N LEU A 384 18.43 -12.83 1.73
CA LEU A 384 19.40 -13.62 2.50
C LEU A 384 20.24 -12.86 3.54
N LEU A 385 20.31 -11.52 3.50
CA LEU A 385 21.16 -10.75 4.42
C LEU A 385 20.40 -10.08 5.59
N GLY A 386 19.09 -9.85 5.47
CA GLY A 386 18.32 -9.08 6.46
C GLY A 386 17.72 -9.89 7.62
N MET A 387 17.32 -11.14 7.37
CA MET A 387 16.55 -11.95 8.33
C MET A 387 17.42 -12.55 9.45
N CYS A 388 18.71 -12.81 9.20
CA CYS A 388 19.62 -13.38 10.21
C CYS A 388 19.89 -12.45 11.41
N ASN A 389 19.64 -11.13 11.29
CA ASN A 389 19.89 -10.16 12.36
C ASN A 389 18.65 -9.76 13.17
N SER A 390 17.44 -10.03 12.69
CA SER A 390 16.19 -9.46 13.26
C SER A 390 15.32 -10.45 14.03
N ILE A 391 15.48 -11.76 13.81
CA ILE A 391 14.75 -12.78 14.58
C ILE A 391 15.39 -13.03 15.96
N SER A 392 16.66 -12.66 16.16
CA SER A 392 17.34 -12.83 17.46
C SER A 392 16.95 -11.78 18.52
N SER A 393 16.39 -10.63 18.12
CA SER A 393 16.12 -9.52 19.03
C SER A 393 14.75 -9.57 19.72
N HIS A 394 13.88 -10.50 19.36
CA HIS A 394 12.50 -10.54 19.89
C HIS A 394 12.32 -11.42 21.14
N ASN A 395 13.33 -12.21 21.53
CA ASN A 395 13.28 -13.12 22.68
C ASN A 395 14.27 -12.76 23.82
N SER A 396 15.00 -11.64 23.74
CA SER A 396 16.04 -11.27 24.73
C SER A 396 15.70 -10.06 25.61
N SER A 397 14.45 -9.57 25.59
CA SER A 397 14.06 -8.32 26.28
C SER A 397 13.98 -8.40 27.82
N GLU A 398 14.43 -9.49 28.45
CA GLU A 398 14.42 -9.61 29.92
C GLU A 398 15.80 -9.85 30.57
N VAL A 399 16.91 -9.89 29.80
CA VAL A 399 18.25 -10.20 30.38
C VAL A 399 19.33 -9.15 30.08
N GLU A 400 19.10 -8.16 29.21
CA GLU A 400 20.15 -7.22 28.77
C GLU A 400 20.27 -5.90 29.55
N ALA A 401 19.59 -5.74 30.69
CA ALA A 401 19.74 -4.54 31.53
C ALA A 401 21.06 -4.48 32.33
N VAL A 402 21.90 -5.53 32.32
CA VAL A 402 23.10 -5.61 33.17
C VAL A 402 24.44 -5.57 32.41
N ASN A 403 24.45 -5.68 31.08
CA ASN A 403 25.70 -5.76 30.30
C ASN A 403 25.99 -4.56 29.37
N ALA A 404 25.19 -3.48 29.45
CA ALA A 404 25.28 -2.32 28.57
C ALA A 404 26.58 -1.46 28.69
N SER A 405 27.50 -1.76 29.60
CA SER A 405 28.66 -0.88 29.87
C SER A 405 30.00 -1.32 29.27
N LYS A 406 30.08 -2.41 28.48
CA LYS A 406 31.40 -2.90 27.97
C LYS A 406 31.49 -3.34 26.50
N LYS A 407 30.47 -3.15 25.66
CA LYS A 407 30.50 -3.60 24.25
C LYS A 407 30.21 -2.52 23.19
N VAL A 408 30.61 -1.27 23.46
CA VAL A 408 30.55 -0.14 22.49
C VAL A 408 31.83 -0.03 21.63
N ALA A 409 32.75 -0.99 21.70
CA ALA A 409 34.01 -0.94 20.95
C ALA A 409 34.16 -2.15 20.01
N LYS A 410 33.52 -2.08 18.82
CA LYS A 410 33.91 -2.68 17.50
C LYS A 410 32.68 -3.13 16.70
N ILE A 411 32.02 -2.19 16.02
CA ILE A 411 31.39 -2.42 14.72
C ILE A 411 31.82 -1.26 13.80
N SER A 412 32.19 -1.64 12.58
CA SER A 412 32.89 -0.88 11.55
C SER A 412 32.35 0.53 11.26
N ARG A 413 33.27 1.51 11.23
CA ARG A 413 33.09 2.83 10.63
C ARG A 413 33.13 2.69 9.10
N ASN A 414 32.03 2.96 8.40
CA ASN A 414 32.09 3.42 7.01
C ASN A 414 31.92 4.95 7.01
N SER A 415 33.01 5.66 7.27
CA SER A 415 33.11 7.09 7.01
C SER A 415 33.16 7.30 5.49
N GLY A 416 32.12 7.90 4.91
CA GLY A 416 32.13 8.27 3.48
C GLY A 416 33.38 9.10 3.16
N LYS A 417 34.11 8.70 2.12
CA LYS A 417 35.30 9.44 1.67
C LYS A 417 34.86 10.68 0.89
N SER A 418 35.57 11.79 1.02
CA SER A 418 35.30 12.99 0.21
C SER A 418 35.87 12.83 -1.21
N GLY A 419 35.15 13.32 -2.21
CA GLY A 419 35.56 13.31 -3.61
C GLY A 419 35.03 14.51 -4.38
N VAL A 420 35.51 14.66 -5.61
CA VAL A 420 35.20 15.78 -6.51
C VAL A 420 34.82 15.26 -7.89
N ILE A 421 33.83 15.90 -8.50
CA ILE A 421 33.39 15.60 -9.88
C ILE A 421 34.39 16.15 -10.92
N LYS A 422 34.80 15.30 -11.87
CA LYS A 422 35.68 15.65 -13.00
C LYS A 422 35.19 14.98 -14.29
N ALA A 423 34.48 15.71 -15.15
CA ALA A 423 34.16 15.25 -16.50
C ALA A 423 35.40 15.33 -17.40
N ASN A 424 36.02 14.18 -17.72
CA ASN A 424 37.21 14.08 -18.57
C ASN A 424 36.88 14.10 -20.09
N TYR A 425 36.00 14.99 -20.56
CA TYR A 425 35.65 15.12 -21.98
C TYR A 425 35.57 16.59 -22.43
N SER A 426 36.19 16.92 -23.57
CA SER A 426 36.14 18.26 -24.16
C SER A 426 34.68 18.63 -24.51
N GLY A 427 34.20 19.76 -23.99
CA GLY A 427 32.86 20.28 -24.24
C GLY A 427 31.78 19.94 -23.18
N TYR A 428 32.11 19.17 -22.14
CA TYR A 428 31.17 18.85 -21.06
C TYR A 428 31.46 19.63 -19.78
N THR A 429 30.46 20.36 -19.27
CA THR A 429 30.56 21.20 -18.05
C THR A 429 30.19 20.47 -16.74
N GLY A 430 29.86 19.18 -16.81
CA GLY A 430 29.42 18.40 -15.65
C GLY A 430 29.01 16.96 -15.97
N VAL A 431 28.69 16.19 -14.93
CA VAL A 431 28.36 14.77 -14.98
C VAL A 431 26.89 14.57 -14.60
N VAL A 432 26.20 13.67 -15.31
CA VAL A 432 24.80 13.36 -15.00
C VAL A 432 24.70 12.41 -13.82
N LEU A 433 23.94 12.82 -12.80
CA LEU A 433 23.55 12.01 -11.65
C LEU A 433 22.29 11.20 -12.01
N ARG A 434 22.31 9.89 -11.79
CA ARG A 434 21.22 8.98 -12.17
C ARG A 434 20.66 8.21 -10.99
N VAL A 435 19.40 7.77 -11.10
CA VAL A 435 18.73 6.98 -10.05
C VAL A 435 19.30 5.56 -9.89
N SER A 436 19.94 5.02 -10.93
CA SER A 436 20.54 3.68 -10.93
C SER A 436 21.81 3.65 -11.81
N PRO A 437 22.72 2.67 -11.62
CA PRO A 437 24.00 2.59 -12.33
C PRO A 437 23.81 2.11 -13.79
N SER A 438 23.14 2.92 -14.61
CA SER A 438 22.87 2.62 -16.02
C SER A 438 22.76 3.89 -16.85
N ILE A 439 23.29 3.88 -18.07
CA ILE A 439 23.18 5.01 -19.02
C ILE A 439 21.71 5.29 -19.38
N LYS A 440 20.84 4.26 -19.33
CA LYS A 440 19.40 4.38 -19.62
C LYS A 440 18.58 4.84 -18.41
N ALA A 441 19.19 4.95 -17.22
CA ALA A 441 18.48 5.34 -16.01
C ALA A 441 18.09 6.82 -16.05
N LYS A 442 16.94 7.15 -15.44
CA LYS A 442 16.42 8.52 -15.34
C LYS A 442 17.46 9.44 -14.68
N GLU A 443 17.62 10.62 -15.26
CA GLU A 443 18.50 11.68 -14.75
C GLU A 443 17.85 12.34 -13.53
N VAL A 444 18.59 12.42 -12.43
CA VAL A 444 18.20 13.09 -11.20
C VAL A 444 18.61 14.55 -11.26
N SER A 445 19.85 14.81 -11.67
CA SER A 445 20.45 16.13 -11.77
C SER A 445 21.72 16.08 -12.64
N LYS A 446 22.32 17.23 -12.92
CA LYS A 446 23.63 17.35 -13.57
C LYS A 446 24.57 18.09 -12.62
N LEU A 447 25.60 17.38 -12.16
CA LEU A 447 26.60 17.88 -11.23
C LEU A 447 27.67 18.65 -12.00
N PRO A 448 27.91 19.95 -11.74
CA PRO A 448 29.03 20.68 -12.32
C PRO A 448 30.39 20.03 -12.02
N ASN A 449 31.37 20.31 -12.89
CA ASN A 449 32.76 20.01 -12.59
C ASN A 449 33.19 20.72 -11.30
N ASP A 450 34.09 20.07 -10.57
CA ASP A 450 34.62 20.54 -9.28
C ASP A 450 33.61 20.56 -8.12
N GLU A 451 32.43 19.97 -8.29
CA GLU A 451 31.48 19.78 -7.19
C GLU A 451 31.99 18.76 -6.16
N ASP A 452 31.88 19.14 -4.88
CA ASP A 452 32.22 18.30 -3.74
C ASP A 452 31.12 17.30 -3.42
N VAL A 453 31.52 16.03 -3.30
CA VAL A 453 30.61 14.93 -3.05
C VAL A 453 31.17 13.97 -2.01
N THR A 454 30.26 13.33 -1.28
CA THR A 454 30.58 12.18 -0.43
C THR A 454 30.49 10.91 -1.27
N LEU A 455 31.52 10.08 -1.20
CA LEU A 455 31.64 8.84 -1.97
C LEU A 455 31.21 7.64 -1.13
N TRP A 456 30.42 6.79 -1.77
CA TRP A 456 29.92 5.56 -1.18
C TRP A 456 30.39 4.34 -1.99
N GLU A 457 29.48 3.42 -2.26
CA GLU A 457 29.71 2.17 -2.97
C GLU A 457 29.99 2.35 -4.48
N LEU A 458 30.64 1.35 -5.06
CA LEU A 458 30.73 1.13 -6.51
C LEU A 458 29.63 0.14 -6.92
N SER A 459 29.18 0.21 -8.16
CA SER A 459 28.35 -0.84 -8.76
C SER A 459 29.16 -2.14 -8.90
N ASP A 460 28.47 -3.26 -9.06
CA ASP A 460 29.09 -4.59 -9.19
C ASP A 460 30.08 -4.69 -10.36
N ASP A 461 29.83 -3.92 -11.43
CA ASP A 461 30.72 -3.82 -12.60
C ASP A 461 31.85 -2.80 -12.44
N GLY A 462 31.90 -2.09 -11.31
CA GLY A 462 32.87 -1.03 -10.99
C GLY A 462 32.76 0.22 -11.86
N GLN A 463 31.78 0.30 -12.78
CA GLN A 463 31.68 1.42 -13.74
C GLN A 463 30.98 2.64 -13.15
N TRP A 464 30.21 2.47 -12.07
CA TRP A 464 29.44 3.52 -11.44
C TRP A 464 29.83 3.69 -9.98
N ARG A 465 29.81 4.94 -9.53
CA ARG A 465 30.02 5.32 -8.14
C ARG A 465 28.77 5.98 -7.62
N LYS A 466 28.30 5.54 -6.45
CA LYS A 466 27.26 6.25 -5.72
C LYS A 466 27.85 7.43 -4.99
N VAL A 467 27.27 8.60 -5.20
CA VAL A 467 27.73 9.87 -4.63
C VAL A 467 26.56 10.58 -3.95
N THR A 468 26.87 11.45 -2.99
CA THR A 468 25.89 12.34 -2.38
C THR A 468 26.46 13.73 -2.32
N THR A 469 25.71 14.71 -2.84
CA THR A 469 26.09 16.13 -2.80
C THR A 469 25.92 16.67 -1.39
N ASN A 470 26.52 17.83 -1.10
CA ASN A 470 26.37 18.50 0.20
C ASN A 470 24.90 18.84 0.52
N ASP A 471 24.08 19.05 -0.51
CA ASP A 471 22.65 19.34 -0.39
C ASP A 471 21.80 18.07 -0.17
N GLY A 472 22.43 16.90 0.00
CA GLY A 472 21.77 15.64 0.32
C GLY A 472 21.22 14.87 -0.90
N LEU A 473 21.50 15.32 -2.13
CA LEU A 473 21.09 14.59 -3.34
C LEU A 473 22.01 13.40 -3.57
N SER A 474 21.45 12.19 -3.49
CA SER A 474 22.17 10.94 -3.73
C SER A 474 21.84 10.34 -5.09
N GLY A 475 22.84 9.77 -5.76
CA GLY A 475 22.65 9.05 -7.01
C GLY A 475 23.94 8.45 -7.56
N TRP A 476 23.86 7.94 -8.79
CA TRP A 476 24.95 7.24 -9.46
C TRP A 476 25.55 8.10 -10.57
N VAL A 477 26.88 8.17 -10.56
CA VAL A 477 27.69 8.80 -11.61
C VAL A 477 28.71 7.80 -12.14
N TRP A 478 29.27 8.05 -13.31
CA TRP A 478 30.35 7.22 -13.83
C TRP A 478 31.57 7.30 -12.91
N ALA A 479 32.10 6.15 -12.49
CA ALA A 479 33.17 6.08 -11.50
C ALA A 479 34.44 6.81 -11.96
N LYS A 480 34.71 6.79 -13.27
CA LYS A 480 35.84 7.51 -13.91
C LYS A 480 35.70 9.04 -13.86
N SER A 481 34.50 9.54 -13.57
CA SER A 481 34.21 10.96 -13.51
C SER A 481 34.29 11.54 -12.09
N VAL A 482 34.86 10.79 -11.15
CA VAL A 482 35.00 11.17 -9.74
C VAL A 482 36.44 10.94 -9.30
N ARG A 483 37.04 11.91 -8.61
CA ARG A 483 38.35 11.76 -7.96
C ARG A 483 38.20 11.85 -6.45
N GLU A 484 38.77 10.89 -5.72
CA GLU A 484 38.85 10.97 -4.26
C GLU A 484 39.76 12.15 -3.88
N LYS A 485 39.31 13.00 -2.94
CA LYS A 485 40.18 14.00 -2.31
C LYS A 485 41.11 13.26 -1.35
N LYS A 486 42.41 13.42 -1.55
CA LYS A 486 43.44 12.83 -0.67
C LYS A 486 43.50 13.56 0.66
#